data_AF-A0AA95IEN1-F1
#
_entry.id   AF-A0AA95IEN1-F1
#
_cell.length_a   1.000
_cell.length_b   1.000
_cell.length_c   1.000
_cell.angle_alpha   90.00
_cell.angle_beta   90.00
_cell.angle_gamma   90.00
#
_symmetry.space_group_name_H-M   'P 1'
#
loop_
_entity.id
_entity.type
_entity.pdbx_description
1 polymer ?
#
loop_
_entity_poly.entity_id
_entity_poly.type
_entity_poly.pdbx_seq_one_letter_code
_entity_poly.pdbx_strand_id
1 'polypeptide(L)' 'MLKKIRLILGIIVLILALFGLITKNFVAQPFMMLGLFAFILVGGIDELNQGKKRRGYVSIFAAIFVFAVVIKTIFP' A
#
# COMPACT_ATOMS: atom_id res chain seq x y z
N MET A 1 -7.13 -7.37 14.54
CA MET A 1 -6.44 -6.06 14.62
C MET A 1 -5.94 -5.60 13.25
N LEU A 2 -5.25 -6.46 12.48
CA LEU A 2 -4.77 -6.16 11.13
C LEU A 2 -5.85 -5.65 10.17
N LYS A 3 -7.07 -6.20 10.23
CA LYS A 3 -8.22 -5.69 9.44
C LYS A 3 -8.57 -4.22 9.71
N LYS A 4 -8.49 -3.76 10.96
CA LYS A 4 -8.78 -2.35 11.30
C LYS A 4 -7.66 -1.44 10.78
N ILE A 5 -6.41 -1.85 10.94
CA ILE A 5 -5.23 -1.14 10.42
C ILE A 5 -5.30 -1.04 8.89
N ARG A 6 -5.65 -2.14 8.22
CA ARG A 6 -5.86 -2.18 6.77
C ARG A 6 -6.96 -1.22 6.31
N LEU A 7 -8.07 -1.13 7.05
CA LEU A 7 -9.16 -0.20 6.74
C LEU A 7 -8.69 1.26 6.84
N ILE A 8 -8.01 1.61 7.92
CA ILE A 8 -7.48 2.98 8.13
C ILE A 8 -6.45 3.34 7.05
N LEU A 9 -5.52 2.43 6.74
CA LEU A 9 -4.55 2.60 5.66
C LEU A 9 -5.24 2.80 4.30
N GLY A 10 -6.28 2.01 4.01
CA GLY A 10 -7.05 2.14 2.77
C GLY A 10 -7.74 3.49 2.64
N ILE A 11 -8.30 4.02 3.74
CA ILE A 11 -8.93 5.35 3.75
C ILE A 11 -7.89 6.45 3.49
N ILE A 12 -6.72 6.38 4.14
CA ILE A 12 -5.64 7.35 3.94
C ILE A 12 -5.16 7.35 2.49
N VAL A 13 -4.92 6.16 1.92
CA VAL A 13 -4.51 6.00 0.52
C VAL A 13 -5.56 6.58 -0.43
N LEU A 14 -6.85 6.32 -0.18
CA LEU A 14 -7.95 6.86 -0.99
C LEU A 14 -7.99 8.39 -0.96
N ILE A 15 -7.85 8.99 0.22
CA ILE A 15 -7.83 10.45 0.37
C ILE A 15 -6.66 11.06 -0.41
N LEU A 16 -5.47 10.46 -0.30
CA LEU A 16 -4.28 10.92 -1.05
C LEU A 16 -4.47 10.77 -2.57
N ALA A 17 -5.10 9.67 -3.02
CA ALA A 17 -5.41 9.44 -4.42
C ALA A 17 -6.41 10.47 -4.96
N LEU A 18 -7.50 10.72 -4.22
CA LEU A 18 -8.50 11.74 -4.54
C LEU A 18 -7.87 13.13 -4.58
N PHE A 19 -7.01 13.45 -3.62
CA PHE A 19 -6.28 14.71 -3.59
C PHE A 19 -5.45 14.91 -4.85
N GLY A 20 -4.60 13.94 -5.20
CA GLY A 20 -3.76 14.03 -6.41
C GLY A 20 -4.59 14.12 -7.70
N LEU A 21 -5.71 13.40 -7.77
CA LEU A 21 -6.59 13.40 -8.94
C LEU A 21 -7.32 14.75 -9.12
N ILE A 22 -7.87 15.31 -8.04
CA ILE A 22 -8.63 16.56 -8.07
C ILE A 22 -7.71 17.76 -8.30
N THR A 23 -6.60 17.81 -7.55
CA THR A 23 -5.65 18.94 -7.63
C THR A 23 -4.72 18.85 -8.82
N LYS A 24 -4.69 17.70 -9.52
CA LYS A 24 -3.69 17.34 -10.54
C LYS A 24 -2.25 17.49 -10.05
N ASN A 25 -2.04 17.50 -8.73
CA ASN A 25 -0.74 17.66 -8.11
C ASN A 25 -0.29 16.32 -7.52
N PHE A 26 0.76 15.76 -8.12
CA PHE A 26 1.30 14.45 -7.77
C PHE A 26 2.44 14.53 -6.75
N VAL A 27 2.67 15.66 -6.08
CA VAL A 27 3.70 15.80 -5.03
C VAL A 27 3.46 14.80 -3.87
N ALA A 28 2.20 14.46 -3.59
CA ALA A 28 1.85 13.46 -2.57
C ALA A 28 1.93 12.00 -3.06
N GLN A 29 2.27 11.76 -4.33
CA GLN A 29 2.30 10.41 -4.93
C GLN A 29 3.26 9.44 -4.23
N PRO A 30 4.48 9.83 -3.80
CA PRO A 30 5.37 8.94 -3.04
C PRO A 30 4.74 8.51 -1.71
N PHE A 31 4.07 9.43 -1.02
CA PHE A 31 3.36 9.14 0.23
C PHE A 31 2.16 8.22 0.02
N MET A 32 1.42 8.40 -1.07
CA MET A 32 0.33 7.51 -1.47
C MET A 32 0.84 6.09 -1.76
N MET A 33 1.95 5.97 -2.49
CA MET A 33 2.58 4.69 -2.81
C MET A 33 3.13 3.99 -1.56
N LEU A 34 3.69 4.74 -0.61
CA LEU A 34 4.08 4.22 0.72
C LEU A 34 2.87 3.70 1.51
N GLY A 35 1.76 4.42 1.49
CA GLY A 35 0.50 3.96 2.09
C GLY A 35 -0.02 2.68 1.43
N LEU A 36 0.06 2.59 0.10
CA LEU A 36 -0.28 1.40 -0.69
C LEU A 36 0.60 0.20 -0.33
N PHE A 37 1.91 0.41 -0.21
CA PHE A 37 2.84 -0.61 0.26
C PHE A 37 2.41 -1.17 1.62
N ALA A 38 2.18 -0.29 2.59
CA ALA A 38 1.75 -0.69 3.93
C ALA A 38 0.38 -1.41 3.90
N PHE A 39 -0.57 -0.94 3.09
CA PHE A 39 -1.88 -1.57 2.93
C PHE A 39 -1.77 -3.01 2.40
N ILE A 40 -0.97 -3.21 1.34
CA ILE A 40 -0.76 -4.51 0.71
C ILE A 40 0.00 -5.45 1.66
N LEU A 41 1.02 -4.94 2.37
CA LEU A 41 1.81 -5.73 3.31
C LEU A 41 0.97 -6.20 4.51
N VAL A 42 0.20 -5.30 5.13
CA VAL A 42 -0.72 -5.65 6.22
C VAL A 42 -1.80 -6.62 5.74
N GLY A 43 -2.30 -6.44 4.52
CA GLY A 43 -3.23 -7.37 3.88
C GLY A 43 -2.63 -8.77 3.67
N GLY A 44 -1.39 -8.85 3.18
CA GLY A 44 -0.68 -10.10 2.99
C GLY A 44 -0.40 -10.85 4.29
N ILE A 45 0.00 -10.13 5.35
CA ILE A 45 0.18 -10.73 6.69
C ILE A 45 -1.15 -11.25 7.24
N ASP A 46 -2.25 -10.50 7.08
CA ASP A 46 -3.59 -10.95 7.50
C ASP A 46 -4.04 -12.21 6.74
N GLU A 47 -3.72 -12.31 5.45
CA GLU A 47 -3.98 -13.50 4.63
C GLU A 47 -3.13 -14.71 5.04
N LEU A 48 -1.85 -14.51 5.38
CA LEU A 48 -0.99 -15.56 5.92
C LEU A 48 -1.50 -16.08 7.27
N ASN A 49 -1.90 -15.17 8.16
CA ASN A 49 -2.47 -15.51 9.46
C ASN A 49 -3.81 -16.26 9.35
N GLN A 50 -4.58 -16.03 8.28
CA GLN A 50 -5.81 -16.76 7.98
C GLN A 50 -5.56 -18.12 7.28
N GLY A 51 -4.31 -18.56 7.18
CA GLY A 51 -3.95 -19.83 6.54
C GLY A 51 -3.95 -19.79 5.00
N LYS A 52 -4.22 -18.63 4.38
CA LYS A 52 -4.24 -18.44 2.92
C LYS A 52 -2.84 -18.17 2.39
N LYS A 53 -1.93 -19.13 2.62
CA LYS A 53 -0.49 -19.03 2.31
C LYS A 53 -0.22 -18.48 0.91
N ARG A 54 -0.86 -19.03 -0.13
CA ARG A 54 -0.65 -18.64 -1.53
C ARG A 54 -0.99 -17.17 -1.80
N ARG A 55 -2.11 -16.67 -1.27
CA ARG A 55 -2.51 -15.26 -1.44
C ARG A 55 -1.61 -14.32 -0.62
N GLY A 56 -1.28 -14.70 0.61
CA GLY A 56 -0.39 -13.92 1.45
C GLY A 56 1.01 -13.75 0.85
N TYR A 57 1.60 -14.79 0.26
CA TYR A 57 2.90 -14.67 -0.44
C TYR A 57 2.83 -13.75 -1.67
N VAL A 58 1.77 -13.84 -2.48
CA VAL A 58 1.57 -12.93 -3.62
C VAL A 58 1.43 -11.48 -3.14
N SER A 59 0.66 -11.25 -2.08
CA SER A 59 0.51 -9.93 -1.46
C SER A 59 1.84 -9.38 -0.92
N ILE A 60 2.65 -10.20 -0.25
CA ILE A 60 3.99 -9.77 0.21
C ILE A 60 4.91 -9.44 -0.98
N PHE A 61 4.92 -10.26 -2.02
CA PHE A 61 5.70 -10.00 -3.22
C PHE A 61 5.28 -8.68 -3.90
N ALA A 62 3.97 -8.44 -4.00
CA ALA A 62 3.42 -7.19 -4.51
C ALA A 62 3.83 -5.99 -3.64
N ALA A 63 3.84 -6.14 -2.31
CA ALA A 63 4.33 -5.08 -1.42
C ALA A 63 5.81 -4.76 -1.69
N ILE A 64 6.67 -5.77 -1.82
CA ILE A 64 8.09 -5.56 -2.14
C ILE A 64 8.27 -4.82 -3.46
N PHE A 65 7.48 -5.19 -4.48
CA PHE A 65 7.49 -4.49 -5.78
C PHE A 65 7.10 -3.01 -5.62
N VAL A 66 6.01 -2.71 -4.92
CA VAL A 66 5.60 -1.32 -4.66
C VAL A 66 6.66 -0.55 -3.90
N PHE A 67 7.34 -1.18 -2.94
CA PHE A 67 8.43 -0.56 -2.20
C PHE A 67 9.63 -0.22 -3.10
N ALA A 68 10.00 -1.11 -4.03
CA ALA A 68 11.04 -0.83 -5.02
C ALA A 68 10.67 0.36 -5.93
N VAL A 69 9.40 0.45 -6.34
CA VAL A 69 8.88 1.60 -7.11
C VAL A 69 8.96 2.88 -6.30
N VAL A 70 8.62 2.84 -5.01
CA VAL A 70 8.75 4.01 -4.11
C VAL A 70 10.21 4.47 -4.04
N ILE A 71 11.15 3.55 -3.83
CA ILE A 71 12.58 3.88 -3.76
C ILE A 71 13.02 4.57 -5.05
N LYS A 72 12.69 4.02 -6.21
CA LYS A 72 13.02 4.63 -7.50
C LYS A 72 12.37 6.01 -7.71
N THR A 73 11.20 6.22 -7.14
CA THR A 73 10.47 7.50 -7.25
C THR A 73 11.07 8.57 -6.34
N ILE A 74 11.57 8.18 -5.16
CA ILE A 74 12.19 9.11 -4.19
C ILE A 74 13.66 9.36 -4.52
N PHE A 75 14.38 8.33 -4.96
CA PHE A 75 15.79 8.36 -5.33
C PHE A 75 15.90 8.06 -6.84
N PRO A 76 15.78 9.09 -7.71
CA PRO A 76 15.87 8.93 -9.16
C PRO A 76 17.30 8.59 -9.63
#